data_AF-A0A7S4I8Z2-F1
#
_entry.id   AF-A0A7S4I8Z2-F1
#
_cell.length_a   1.000
_cell.length_b   1.000
_cell.length_c   1.000
_cell.angle_alpha   90.00
_cell.angle_beta   90.00
_cell.angle_gamma   90.00
#
_symmetry.space_group_name_H-M   'P 1'
#
loop_
_entity.id
_entity.type
_entity.pdbx_description
1 polymer ?
#
loop_
_entity_poly.entity_id
_entity_poly.type
_entity_poly.pdbx_seq_one_letter_code
_entity_poly.pdbx_strand_id
1 'polypeptide(L)'
;DSYHRVAPTRRMRFVSSVDPASAASAIADLQPASTIVVTINLRGDEETTASMGILQSWLLRDLVSSRNRKEIVVSKHMLLVTADERHAQSMKPESVFLLPEHSRCEAFTTFTAAGLLPLSVVFGWGVVRQVIAGAHDLDVHFVEACPRHNLPVLLALADVWNDAFLGSSGRVVTPFAEGACGYPSFVAAIEAQTCGRGGCGGGGGAPPMCGGRGRKFDAPSALVVDGGTAGSYDRALFRGGRALPCELIVPMDAQGGGLDGGDSDDARLAAHDALVCSAFAHADTMAFGGGGWRDEGSTISGSSNVGRSRSFGLSPTRDDDEFADEDEHDHEDGDEGGGGMEGG
;
A
#
# COMPACT_ATOMS: atom_id res chain seq x y z
N ASP A 1 -13.87 6.92 -20.97
CA ASP A 1 -13.61 5.50 -20.71
C ASP A 1 -14.19 5.07 -19.37
N SER A 2 -15.26 4.30 -19.43
CA SER A 2 -16.04 3.84 -18.30
C SER A 2 -15.34 2.68 -17.60
N TYR A 3 -14.65 2.97 -16.50
CA TYR A 3 -14.23 1.97 -15.52
C TYR A 3 -15.50 1.34 -14.92
N HIS A 4 -15.99 0.25 -15.52
CA HIS A 4 -17.04 -0.56 -14.92
C HIS A 4 -16.47 -1.17 -13.63
N ARG A 5 -16.84 -0.57 -12.49
CA ARG A 5 -16.56 -1.08 -11.14
C ARG A 5 -17.43 -2.33 -10.90
N VAL A 6 -16.96 -3.49 -11.34
CA VAL A 6 -17.64 -4.76 -11.10
C VAL A 6 -17.29 -5.22 -9.68
N ALA A 7 -18.26 -5.18 -8.77
CA ALA A 7 -18.13 -5.85 -7.48
C ALA A 7 -17.90 -7.35 -7.73
N PRO A 8 -16.90 -8.00 -7.09
CA PRO A 8 -16.64 -9.41 -7.33
C PRO A 8 -17.84 -10.24 -6.89
N THR A 9 -18.40 -11.02 -7.83
CA THR A 9 -19.50 -11.96 -7.56
C THR A 9 -19.02 -13.24 -6.84
N ARG A 10 -17.71 -13.37 -6.64
CA ARG A 10 -17.04 -14.53 -6.05
C ARG A 10 -16.41 -14.14 -4.72
N ARG A 11 -16.53 -15.05 -3.74
CA ARG A 11 -15.94 -14.89 -2.40
C ARG A 11 -14.61 -15.64 -2.34
N MET A 12 -13.62 -15.03 -1.70
CA MET A 12 -12.32 -15.65 -1.42
C MET A 12 -12.10 -15.73 0.10
N ARG A 13 -11.57 -16.86 0.57
CA ARG A 13 -11.17 -17.06 1.98
C ARG A 13 -9.76 -17.63 1.99
N PHE A 14 -8.97 -17.26 2.99
CA PHE A 14 -7.59 -17.73 3.16
C PHE A 14 -7.52 -18.70 4.34
N VAL A 15 -6.78 -19.79 4.16
CA VAL A 15 -6.43 -20.74 5.22
C VAL A 15 -4.90 -20.79 5.26
N SER A 16 -4.32 -20.05 6.19
CA SER A 16 -2.86 -19.92 6.36
C SER A 16 -2.35 -20.54 7.65
N SER A 17 -3.23 -20.75 8.64
CA SER A 17 -2.86 -21.38 9.92
C SER A 17 -3.03 -22.89 9.86
N VAL A 18 -2.15 -23.60 10.55
CA VAL A 18 -2.24 -25.05 10.78
C VAL A 18 -3.30 -25.43 11.80
N ASP A 19 -3.79 -24.45 12.57
CA ASP A 19 -4.86 -24.65 13.52
C ASP A 19 -6.13 -25.12 12.77
N PRO A 20 -6.68 -26.31 13.08
CA PRO A 20 -7.90 -26.81 12.46
C PRO A 20 -9.08 -25.84 12.52
N ALA A 21 -9.12 -24.95 13.52
CA ALA A 21 -10.14 -23.91 13.62
C ALA A 21 -10.13 -22.95 12.41
N SER A 22 -8.96 -22.71 11.81
CA SER A 22 -8.83 -21.87 10.61
C SER A 22 -9.58 -22.47 9.42
N ALA A 23 -9.30 -23.75 9.11
CA ALA A 23 -9.98 -24.46 8.04
C ALA A 23 -11.49 -24.59 8.31
N ALA A 24 -11.86 -24.93 9.55
CA ALA A 24 -13.26 -25.08 9.94
C ALA A 24 -14.05 -23.76 9.80
N SER A 25 -13.47 -22.64 10.23
CA SER A 25 -14.08 -21.31 10.09
C SER A 25 -14.21 -20.89 8.63
N ALA A 26 -13.19 -21.16 7.81
CA ALA A 26 -13.19 -20.80 6.39
C ALA A 26 -14.27 -21.51 5.56
N ILE A 27 -14.61 -22.75 5.91
CA ILE A 27 -15.58 -23.58 5.18
C ILE A 27 -16.99 -23.58 5.78
N ALA A 28 -17.20 -22.95 6.94
CA ALA A 28 -18.44 -23.05 7.72
C ALA A 28 -19.70 -22.65 6.94
N ASP A 29 -19.61 -21.65 6.06
CA ASP A 29 -20.72 -21.11 5.26
C ASP A 29 -20.57 -21.38 3.75
N LEU A 30 -19.66 -22.28 3.36
CA LEU A 30 -19.39 -22.60 1.96
C LEU A 30 -20.13 -23.85 1.51
N GLN A 31 -20.57 -23.85 0.25
CA GLN A 31 -21.18 -25.01 -0.40
C GLN A 31 -20.13 -25.73 -1.26
N PRO A 32 -19.75 -26.99 -0.95
CA PRO A 32 -18.71 -27.74 -1.66
C PRO A 32 -18.85 -27.70 -3.18
N ALA A 33 -20.09 -27.81 -3.70
CA ALA A 33 -20.38 -27.83 -5.13
C ALA A 33 -20.05 -26.51 -5.86
N SER A 34 -19.90 -25.41 -5.12
CA SER A 34 -19.59 -24.07 -5.64
C SER A 34 -18.23 -23.54 -5.18
N THR A 35 -17.39 -24.40 -4.58
CA THR A 35 -16.11 -24.00 -4.00
C THR A 35 -14.95 -24.60 -4.79
N ILE A 36 -13.94 -23.78 -5.09
CA ILE A 36 -12.64 -24.20 -5.62
C ILE A 36 -11.61 -23.98 -4.53
N VAL A 37 -10.78 -24.98 -4.27
CA VAL A 37 -9.64 -24.93 -3.36
C VAL A 37 -8.39 -24.71 -4.20
N VAL A 38 -7.69 -23.61 -3.95
CA VAL A 38 -6.38 -23.31 -4.53
C VAL A 38 -5.33 -23.49 -3.45
N THR A 39 -4.55 -24.55 -3.54
CA THR A 39 -3.45 -24.82 -2.62
C THR A 39 -2.18 -24.16 -3.16
N ILE A 40 -1.57 -23.28 -2.38
CA ILE A 40 -0.26 -22.70 -2.69
C ILE A 40 0.74 -23.37 -1.76
N ASN A 41 1.53 -24.29 -2.29
CA ASN A 41 2.57 -24.99 -1.52
C ASN A 41 3.85 -25.05 -2.34
N LEU A 42 4.72 -24.06 -2.15
CA LEU A 42 5.92 -23.90 -2.96
C LEU A 42 6.94 -25.01 -2.70
N ARG A 43 7.14 -25.41 -1.44
CA ARG A 43 8.25 -26.27 -1.02
C ARG A 43 7.82 -27.68 -0.61
N GLY A 44 6.53 -27.98 -0.65
CA GLY A 44 5.99 -29.26 -0.18
C GLY A 44 5.81 -29.32 1.33
N ASP A 45 5.55 -28.18 1.99
CA ASP A 45 5.41 -28.08 3.44
C ASP A 45 4.30 -29.01 3.95
N GLU A 46 4.58 -29.74 5.03
CA GLU A 46 3.69 -30.77 5.59
C GLU A 46 2.42 -30.12 6.15
N GLU A 47 2.57 -28.95 6.76
CA GLU A 47 1.49 -28.12 7.30
C GLU A 47 0.44 -27.78 6.23
N THR A 48 0.88 -27.27 5.09
CA THR A 48 0.01 -26.92 3.97
C THR A 48 -0.61 -28.16 3.34
N THR A 49 0.14 -29.26 3.28
CA THR A 49 -0.33 -30.56 2.79
C THR A 49 -1.43 -31.14 3.70
N ALA A 50 -1.30 -30.99 5.02
CA ALA A 50 -2.32 -31.40 5.98
C ALA A 50 -3.60 -30.57 5.83
N SER A 51 -3.49 -29.25 5.74
CA SER A 51 -4.63 -28.35 5.48
C SER A 51 -5.34 -28.66 4.16
N MET A 52 -4.58 -28.94 3.09
CA MET A 52 -5.11 -29.41 1.82
C MET A 52 -5.90 -30.73 1.99
N GLY A 53 -5.38 -31.68 2.78
CA GLY A 53 -6.06 -32.95 3.07
C GLY A 53 -7.38 -32.79 3.82
N ILE A 54 -7.47 -31.83 4.75
CA ILE A 54 -8.71 -31.48 5.46
C ILE A 54 -9.77 -30.96 4.48
N LEU A 55 -9.39 -30.01 3.63
CA LEU A 55 -10.31 -29.42 2.63
C LEU A 55 -10.73 -30.43 1.57
N GLN A 56 -9.81 -31.30 1.14
CA GLN A 56 -10.12 -32.40 0.23
C GLN A 56 -11.13 -33.37 0.85
N SER A 57 -10.95 -33.74 2.12
CA SER A 57 -11.87 -34.62 2.83
C SER A 57 -13.25 -34.00 2.95
N TRP A 58 -13.33 -32.69 3.22
CA TRP A 58 -14.59 -31.94 3.23
C TRP A 58 -15.29 -31.94 1.87
N LEU A 59 -14.57 -31.67 0.77
CA LEU A 59 -15.14 -31.74 -0.58
C LEU A 59 -15.67 -33.13 -0.92
N LEU A 60 -14.89 -34.17 -0.61
CA LEU A 60 -15.23 -35.55 -0.97
C LEU A 60 -16.41 -36.09 -0.16
N ARG A 61 -16.53 -35.71 1.11
CA ARG A 61 -17.65 -36.14 1.97
C ARG A 61 -19.00 -35.78 1.36
N ASP A 62 -19.11 -34.60 0.76
CA ASP A 62 -20.40 -34.06 0.31
C ASP A 62 -20.62 -34.25 -1.21
N LEU A 63 -19.56 -34.38 -2.02
CA LEU A 63 -19.65 -34.46 -3.48
C LEU A 63 -19.48 -35.86 -4.08
N VAL A 64 -18.88 -36.80 -3.34
CA VAL A 64 -18.73 -38.18 -3.80
C VAL A 64 -20.08 -38.89 -3.68
N SER A 65 -20.47 -39.58 -4.76
CA SER A 65 -21.70 -40.37 -4.82
C SER A 65 -21.50 -41.55 -5.77
N SER A 66 -22.49 -42.43 -5.91
CA SER A 66 -22.44 -43.52 -6.90
C SER A 66 -22.24 -43.04 -8.35
N ARG A 67 -22.51 -41.75 -8.64
CA ARG A 67 -22.31 -41.13 -9.96
C ARG A 67 -21.00 -40.34 -10.08
N ASN A 68 -20.43 -39.87 -8.98
CA ASN A 68 -19.23 -39.02 -8.96
C ASN A 68 -18.08 -39.72 -8.25
N ARG A 69 -17.03 -40.06 -9.01
CA ARG A 69 -15.80 -40.65 -8.45
C ARG A 69 -14.90 -39.59 -7.83
N LYS A 70 -14.11 -40.00 -6.83
CA LYS A 70 -13.14 -39.16 -6.12
C LYS A 70 -12.24 -38.37 -7.06
N GLU A 71 -11.73 -39.02 -8.11
CA GLU A 71 -10.77 -38.42 -9.04
C GLU A 71 -11.39 -37.29 -9.88
N ILE A 72 -12.71 -37.34 -10.11
CA ILE A 72 -13.44 -36.31 -10.85
C ILE A 72 -13.62 -35.08 -9.97
N VAL A 73 -14.04 -35.27 -8.71
CA VAL A 73 -14.23 -34.18 -7.74
C VAL A 73 -12.91 -33.43 -7.53
N VAL A 74 -11.82 -34.15 -7.26
CA VAL A 74 -10.49 -33.55 -7.07
C VAL A 74 -10.08 -32.72 -8.30
N SER A 75 -10.19 -33.28 -9.52
CA SER A 75 -9.77 -32.57 -10.73
C SER A 75 -10.57 -31.31 -11.05
N LYS A 76 -11.81 -31.19 -10.54
CA LYS A 76 -12.68 -30.04 -10.81
C LYS A 76 -12.66 -28.98 -9.72
N HIS A 77 -12.36 -29.36 -8.48
CA HIS A 77 -12.47 -28.49 -7.31
C HIS A 77 -11.13 -28.16 -6.66
N MET A 78 -10.03 -28.81 -7.05
CA MET A 78 -8.71 -28.57 -6.45
C MET A 78 -7.70 -28.15 -7.50
N LEU A 79 -6.97 -27.07 -7.20
CA LEU A 79 -5.84 -26.56 -7.96
C LEU A 79 -4.62 -26.50 -7.03
N LEU A 80 -3.43 -26.77 -7.56
CA LEU A 80 -2.17 -26.69 -6.84
C LEU A 80 -1.22 -25.74 -7.56
N VAL A 81 -0.67 -24.79 -6.82
CA VAL A 81 0.50 -24.02 -7.23
C VAL A 81 1.69 -24.50 -6.42
N THR A 82 2.74 -24.96 -7.09
CA THR A 82 3.93 -25.51 -6.41
C THR A 82 5.20 -25.26 -7.20
N ALA A 83 6.34 -25.29 -6.52
CA ALA A 83 7.65 -25.37 -7.15
C ALA A 83 8.28 -26.77 -6.99
N ASP A 84 7.63 -27.68 -6.26
CA ASP A 84 8.07 -29.06 -6.05
C ASP A 84 7.48 -29.99 -7.12
N GLU A 85 8.35 -30.52 -7.97
CA GLU A 85 7.98 -31.46 -9.03
C GLU A 85 7.42 -32.78 -8.50
N ARG A 86 7.81 -33.21 -7.30
CA ARG A 86 7.25 -34.44 -6.68
C ARG A 86 5.83 -34.18 -6.21
N HIS A 87 5.59 -33.04 -5.58
CA HIS A 87 4.24 -32.64 -5.18
C HIS A 87 3.34 -32.44 -6.41
N ALA A 88 3.86 -31.88 -7.50
CA ALA A 88 3.14 -31.73 -8.76
C ALA A 88 2.60 -33.06 -9.31
N GLN A 89 3.32 -34.18 -9.13
CA GLN A 89 2.89 -35.51 -9.58
C GLN A 89 1.73 -36.10 -8.77
N SER A 90 1.38 -35.52 -7.62
CA SER A 90 0.28 -35.99 -6.78
C SER A 90 -1.11 -35.70 -7.36
N MET A 91 -1.21 -34.78 -8.35
CA MET A 91 -2.45 -34.38 -8.99
C MET A 91 -2.36 -34.45 -10.52
N LYS A 92 -3.51 -34.32 -11.19
CA LYS A 92 -3.54 -34.27 -12.65
C LYS A 92 -2.83 -33.02 -13.17
N PRO A 93 -2.10 -33.10 -14.30
CA PRO A 93 -1.37 -31.95 -14.85
C PRO A 93 -2.23 -30.70 -15.09
N GLU A 94 -3.48 -30.87 -15.50
CA GLU A 94 -4.44 -29.78 -15.75
C GLU A 94 -4.80 -28.97 -14.49
N SER A 95 -4.59 -29.54 -13.31
CA SER A 95 -4.91 -28.94 -12.01
C SER A 95 -3.67 -28.37 -11.33
N VAL A 96 -2.50 -28.39 -11.97
CA VAL A 96 -1.21 -28.01 -11.38
C VAL A 96 -0.57 -26.85 -12.14
N PHE A 97 -0.12 -25.85 -11.39
CA PHE A 97 0.65 -24.71 -11.86
C PHE A 97 2.05 -24.80 -11.26
N LEU A 98 3.01 -25.32 -12.04
CA LEU A 98 4.39 -25.45 -11.62
C LEU A 98 5.15 -24.13 -11.80
N LEU A 99 5.81 -23.64 -10.75
CA LEU A 99 6.61 -22.43 -10.80
C LEU A 99 8.03 -22.70 -11.34
N PRO A 100 8.51 -21.90 -12.31
CA PRO A 100 9.85 -22.03 -12.85
C PRO A 100 10.90 -21.58 -11.83
N GLU A 101 12.11 -22.11 -11.94
CA GLU A 101 13.19 -21.93 -10.95
C GLU A 101 13.47 -20.47 -10.58
N HIS A 102 13.52 -19.58 -11.57
CA HIS A 102 13.80 -18.15 -11.39
C HIS A 102 12.68 -17.40 -10.63
N SER A 103 11.49 -17.99 -10.47
CA SER A 103 10.33 -17.37 -9.80
C SER A 103 10.00 -18.00 -8.44
N ARG A 104 10.90 -18.81 -7.88
CA ARG A 104 10.65 -19.58 -6.64
C ARG A 104 10.98 -18.82 -5.35
N CYS A 105 11.48 -17.58 -5.43
CA CYS A 105 11.75 -16.79 -4.24
C CYS A 105 10.43 -16.39 -3.58
N GLU A 106 10.17 -16.91 -2.37
CA GLU A 106 8.91 -16.78 -1.64
C GLU A 106 8.42 -15.32 -1.56
N ALA A 107 9.31 -14.40 -1.17
CA ALA A 107 9.04 -12.97 -1.03
C ALA A 107 8.54 -12.29 -2.33
N PHE A 108 8.84 -12.87 -3.49
CA PHE A 108 8.48 -12.31 -4.80
C PHE A 108 7.48 -13.18 -5.58
N THR A 109 6.80 -14.12 -4.91
CA THR A 109 5.85 -15.02 -5.60
C THR A 109 4.49 -14.40 -5.91
N THR A 110 4.20 -13.18 -5.44
CA THR A 110 2.92 -12.47 -5.66
C THR A 110 2.55 -12.34 -7.14
N PHE A 111 3.52 -12.05 -8.01
CA PHE A 111 3.30 -11.91 -9.46
C PHE A 111 3.52 -13.21 -10.26
N THR A 112 3.54 -14.36 -9.56
CA THR A 112 3.57 -15.70 -10.17
C THR A 112 2.18 -16.33 -10.13
N ALA A 113 2.05 -17.58 -10.59
CA ALA A 113 0.79 -18.32 -10.44
C ALA A 113 0.29 -18.38 -8.98
N ALA A 114 1.17 -18.22 -7.97
CA ALA A 114 0.78 -18.24 -6.56
C ALA A 114 -0.20 -17.11 -6.22
N GLY A 115 0.08 -15.86 -6.62
CA GLY A 115 -0.84 -14.74 -6.44
C GLY A 115 -1.81 -14.55 -7.60
N LEU A 116 -1.35 -14.73 -8.85
CA LEU A 116 -2.15 -14.41 -10.03
C LEU A 116 -3.33 -15.37 -10.24
N LEU A 117 -3.19 -16.66 -9.92
CA LEU A 117 -4.26 -17.65 -10.09
C LEU A 117 -5.50 -17.33 -9.24
N PRO A 118 -5.41 -17.20 -7.89
CA PRO A 118 -6.57 -16.89 -7.08
C PRO A 118 -7.19 -15.52 -7.45
N LEU A 119 -6.37 -14.51 -7.76
CA LEU A 119 -6.87 -13.21 -8.22
C LEU A 119 -7.62 -13.32 -9.55
N SER A 120 -7.13 -14.15 -10.48
CA SER A 120 -7.79 -14.37 -11.77
C SER A 120 -9.13 -15.08 -11.61
N VAL A 121 -9.24 -16.01 -10.66
CA VAL A 121 -10.49 -16.70 -10.35
C VAL A 121 -11.52 -15.71 -9.80
N VAL A 122 -11.13 -14.78 -8.93
CA VAL A 122 -12.06 -13.85 -8.26
C VAL A 122 -12.42 -12.66 -9.14
N PHE A 123 -11.42 -11.98 -9.70
CA PHE A 123 -11.57 -10.70 -10.40
C PHE A 123 -11.53 -10.82 -11.93
N GLY A 124 -11.14 -11.99 -12.45
CA GLY A 124 -10.96 -12.20 -13.88
C GLY A 124 -9.60 -11.73 -14.40
N TRP A 125 -9.17 -12.33 -15.51
CA TRP A 125 -7.85 -12.04 -16.10
C TRP A 125 -7.68 -10.59 -16.56
N GLY A 126 -8.76 -9.92 -16.97
CA GLY A 126 -8.71 -8.52 -17.40
C GLY A 126 -8.18 -7.57 -16.32
N VAL A 127 -8.65 -7.74 -15.08
CA VAL A 127 -8.18 -6.97 -13.91
C VAL A 127 -6.73 -7.35 -13.57
N VAL A 128 -6.43 -8.65 -13.53
CA VAL A 128 -5.09 -9.14 -13.20
C VAL A 128 -4.04 -8.64 -14.19
N ARG A 129 -4.37 -8.57 -15.49
CA ARG A 129 -3.46 -8.03 -16.50
C ARG A 129 -3.15 -6.55 -16.26
N GLN A 130 -4.10 -5.75 -15.76
CA GLN A 130 -3.84 -4.35 -15.41
C GLN A 130 -2.89 -4.24 -14.20
N VAL A 131 -3.06 -5.11 -13.21
CA VAL A 131 -2.18 -5.18 -12.04
C VAL A 131 -0.74 -5.54 -12.45
N ILE A 132 -0.56 -6.54 -13.32
CA ILE A 132 0.76 -6.92 -13.84
C ILE A 132 1.37 -5.80 -14.68
N ALA A 133 0.57 -5.11 -15.50
CA ALA A 133 1.04 -3.98 -16.29
C ALA A 133 1.58 -2.85 -15.41
N GLY A 134 0.84 -2.48 -14.34
CA GLY A 134 1.32 -1.46 -13.40
C GLY A 134 2.60 -1.87 -12.65
N ALA A 135 2.76 -3.16 -12.32
CA ALA A 135 4.00 -3.67 -11.75
C ALA A 135 5.16 -3.57 -12.74
N HIS A 136 4.93 -3.95 -14.00
CA HIS A 136 5.93 -3.83 -15.06
C HIS A 136 6.36 -2.39 -15.32
N ASP A 137 5.43 -1.43 -15.29
CA ASP A 137 5.75 0.00 -15.45
C ASP A 137 6.71 0.48 -14.35
N LEU A 138 6.54 0.00 -13.11
CA LEU A 138 7.44 0.31 -12.00
C LEU A 138 8.79 -0.42 -12.12
N ASP A 139 8.81 -1.65 -12.63
CA ASP A 139 10.06 -2.38 -12.94
C ASP A 139 10.88 -1.64 -14.00
N VAL A 140 10.24 -1.17 -15.07
CA VAL A 140 10.88 -0.36 -16.13
C VAL A 140 11.42 0.93 -15.54
N HIS A 141 10.63 1.66 -14.72
CA HIS A 141 11.09 2.85 -14.02
C HIS A 141 12.31 2.57 -13.14
N PHE A 142 12.31 1.45 -12.41
CA PHE A 142 13.42 1.06 -11.55
C PHE A 142 14.71 0.81 -12.34
N VAL A 143 14.62 0.21 -13.52
CA VAL A 143 15.80 -0.11 -14.36
C VAL A 143 16.31 1.12 -15.13
N GLU A 144 15.41 1.95 -15.65
CA GLU A 144 15.77 3.00 -16.62
C GLU A 144 15.98 4.39 -15.98
N ALA A 145 15.28 4.70 -14.88
CA ALA A 145 15.34 6.03 -14.30
C ALA A 145 16.70 6.32 -13.66
N CYS A 146 17.19 7.54 -13.87
CA CYS A 146 18.37 8.05 -13.16
C CYS A 146 18.18 7.89 -11.64
N PRO A 147 19.19 7.43 -10.87
CA PRO A 147 19.04 7.17 -9.43
C PRO A 147 18.43 8.31 -8.61
N ARG A 148 18.62 9.57 -9.02
CA ARG A 148 18.05 10.76 -8.35
C ARG A 148 16.54 10.95 -8.54
N HIS A 149 15.94 10.26 -9.50
CA HIS A 149 14.50 10.30 -9.80
C HIS A 149 13.87 8.89 -9.70
N ASN A 150 14.62 7.91 -9.23
CA ASN A 150 14.19 6.53 -9.16
C ASN A 150 13.47 6.29 -7.83
N LEU A 151 12.15 6.05 -7.88
CA LEU A 151 11.28 6.05 -6.71
C LEU A 151 11.67 4.94 -5.71
N PRO A 152 11.83 3.66 -6.12
CA PRO A 152 12.32 2.62 -5.21
C PRO A 152 13.70 2.91 -4.61
N VAL A 153 14.63 3.47 -5.40
CA VAL A 153 15.98 3.80 -4.89
C VAL A 153 15.93 4.91 -3.84
N LEU A 154 15.14 5.96 -4.07
CA LEU A 154 14.99 7.06 -3.11
C LEU A 154 14.33 6.56 -1.82
N LEU A 155 13.31 5.71 -1.90
CA LEU A 155 12.66 5.12 -0.73
C LEU A 155 13.64 4.27 0.08
N ALA A 156 14.40 3.38 -0.58
CA ALA A 156 15.41 2.56 0.09
C ALA A 156 16.53 3.40 0.73
N LEU A 157 16.95 4.50 0.09
CA LEU A 157 17.94 5.42 0.67
C LEU A 157 17.39 6.17 1.89
N ALA A 158 16.10 6.53 1.89
CA ALA A 158 15.45 7.11 3.06
C ALA A 158 15.42 6.11 4.23
N ASP A 159 15.14 4.84 3.98
CA ASP A 159 15.17 3.79 5.00
C ASP A 159 16.58 3.62 5.58
N VAL A 160 17.60 3.50 4.73
CA VAL A 160 19.01 3.43 5.16
C VAL A 160 19.42 4.67 5.94
N TRP A 161 18.96 5.86 5.54
CA TRP A 161 19.26 7.09 6.28
C TRP A 161 18.65 7.08 7.68
N ASN A 162 17.35 6.81 7.77
CA ASN A 162 16.62 6.82 9.05
C ASN A 162 17.13 5.74 10.01
N ASP A 163 17.39 4.53 9.50
CA ASP A 163 17.87 3.46 10.34
C ASP A 163 19.35 3.62 10.70
N ALA A 164 20.21 3.74 9.69
CA ALA A 164 21.64 3.61 9.85
C ALA A 164 22.34 4.90 10.35
N PHE A 165 21.71 6.07 10.16
CA PHE A 165 22.25 7.35 10.61
C PHE A 165 21.43 8.01 11.73
N LEU A 166 20.10 7.91 11.69
CA LEU A 166 19.23 8.50 12.73
C LEU A 166 18.84 7.50 13.84
N GLY A 167 19.08 6.20 13.65
CA GLY A 167 18.86 5.19 14.68
C GLY A 167 17.38 4.90 14.96
N SER A 168 16.48 5.10 14.00
CA SER A 168 15.04 4.88 14.18
C SER A 168 14.69 3.41 14.45
N SER A 169 15.47 2.44 13.96
CA SER A 169 15.25 0.99 14.17
C SER A 169 13.87 0.49 13.76
N GLY A 170 13.32 1.03 12.67
CA GLY A 170 12.00 0.69 12.17
C GLY A 170 11.30 1.85 11.50
N ARG A 171 10.13 1.56 10.93
CA ARG A 171 9.26 2.50 10.23
C ARG A 171 7.79 2.11 10.39
N VAL A 172 6.91 3.10 10.39
CA VAL A 172 5.45 2.89 10.49
C VAL A 172 4.84 2.95 9.09
N VAL A 173 4.03 1.97 8.72
CA VAL A 173 3.27 1.97 7.46
C VAL A 173 1.80 2.16 7.78
N THR A 174 1.19 3.21 7.22
CA THR A 174 -0.18 3.61 7.52
C THR A 174 -1.00 3.76 6.24
N PRO A 175 -1.87 2.79 5.92
CA PRO A 175 -2.80 2.92 4.80
C PRO A 175 -3.98 3.82 5.19
N PHE A 176 -4.18 4.89 4.43
CA PHE A 176 -5.41 5.69 4.39
C PHE A 176 -6.37 5.12 3.34
N ALA A 177 -6.57 3.80 3.41
CA ALA A 177 -7.51 3.06 2.58
C ALA A 177 -7.82 1.72 3.23
N GLU A 178 -9.11 1.45 3.44
CA GLU A 178 -9.56 0.20 4.04
C GLU A 178 -9.16 -1.01 3.18
N GLY A 179 -9.21 -0.87 1.84
CA GLY A 179 -8.77 -1.93 0.92
C GLY A 179 -7.29 -2.30 1.03
N ALA A 180 -6.48 -1.48 1.70
CA ALA A 180 -5.06 -1.69 1.91
C ALA A 180 -4.70 -2.00 3.38
N CYS A 181 -5.68 -2.32 4.24
CA CYS A 181 -5.42 -2.61 5.66
C CYS A 181 -4.44 -3.77 5.91
N GLY A 182 -4.35 -4.74 4.98
CA GLY A 182 -3.37 -5.82 5.04
C GLY A 182 -1.97 -5.47 4.53
N TYR A 183 -1.77 -4.28 3.95
CA TYR A 183 -0.51 -3.89 3.33
C TYR A 183 0.67 -3.81 4.33
N PRO A 184 0.54 -3.24 5.54
CA PRO A 184 1.63 -3.22 6.51
C PRO A 184 2.15 -4.61 6.87
N SER A 185 1.25 -5.57 7.08
CA SER A 185 1.64 -6.96 7.38
C SER A 185 2.33 -7.64 6.18
N PHE A 186 1.87 -7.37 4.97
CA PHE A 186 2.51 -7.86 3.74
C PHE A 186 3.95 -7.32 3.59
N VAL A 187 4.13 -6.01 3.80
CA VAL A 187 5.44 -5.36 3.74
C VAL A 187 6.39 -5.89 4.82
N ALA A 188 5.89 -6.03 6.06
CA ALA A 188 6.66 -6.61 7.16
C ALA A 188 7.16 -8.03 6.83
N ALA A 189 6.31 -8.86 6.21
CA ALA A 189 6.66 -10.20 5.81
C ALA A 189 7.74 -10.21 4.70
N ILE A 190 7.61 -9.35 3.68
CA ILE A 190 8.62 -9.24 2.62
C ILE A 190 9.96 -8.78 3.20
N GLU A 191 9.98 -7.69 3.98
CA GLU A 191 11.23 -7.19 4.55
C GLU A 191 11.91 -8.22 5.45
N ALA A 192 11.16 -8.92 6.29
CA ALA A 192 11.72 -9.99 7.12
C ALA A 192 12.34 -11.12 6.28
N GLN A 193 11.75 -11.45 5.13
CA GLN A 193 12.27 -12.50 4.23
C GLN A 193 13.47 -12.04 3.41
N THR A 194 13.50 -10.77 2.97
CA THR A 194 14.54 -10.25 2.06
C THR A 194 15.70 -9.59 2.81
N CYS A 195 15.41 -8.84 3.87
CA CYS A 195 16.35 -8.02 4.62
C CYS A 195 16.67 -8.61 6.01
N GLY A 196 15.87 -9.55 6.52
CA GLY A 196 16.00 -10.15 7.86
C GLY A 196 17.23 -11.05 8.08
N ARG A 197 18.17 -11.13 7.13
CA ARG A 197 19.45 -11.84 7.34
C ARG A 197 20.44 -10.96 8.09
N GLY A 198 20.28 -10.94 9.41
CA GLY A 198 21.35 -10.54 10.32
C GLY A 198 22.51 -11.51 10.22
N GLY A 199 23.63 -11.06 9.65
CA GLY A 199 24.90 -11.76 9.68
C GLY A 199 25.23 -12.56 8.42
N CYS A 200 26.33 -12.19 7.80
CA CYS A 200 27.12 -13.06 6.94
C CYS A 200 27.43 -14.36 7.70
N GLY A 201 26.61 -15.39 7.49
CA GLY A 201 26.74 -16.69 8.13
C GLY A 201 26.27 -17.78 7.18
N GLY A 202 26.98 -17.96 6.05
CA GLY A 202 26.63 -18.97 5.06
C GLY A 202 27.59 -19.00 3.88
N GLY A 203 28.78 -19.58 4.07
CA GLY A 203 29.49 -20.40 3.07
C GLY A 203 29.83 -19.88 1.67
N GLY A 204 29.61 -18.62 1.33
CA GLY A 204 29.99 -18.03 0.04
C GLY A 204 30.24 -16.55 0.20
N GLY A 205 31.50 -16.14 0.09
CA GLY A 205 31.98 -14.80 0.42
C GLY A 205 31.37 -13.68 -0.43
N ALA A 206 30.23 -13.14 0.00
CA ALA A 206 29.92 -11.73 -0.23
C ALA A 206 30.55 -10.93 0.93
N PRO A 207 31.48 -10.00 0.67
CA PRO A 207 32.02 -9.18 1.74
C PRO A 207 30.89 -8.30 2.29
N PRO A 208 30.87 -8.02 3.61
CA PRO A 208 30.04 -6.95 4.13
C PRO A 208 30.39 -5.67 3.34
N MET A 209 29.39 -4.87 2.99
CA MET A 209 29.59 -3.55 2.39
C MET A 209 30.42 -2.69 3.36
N CYS A 210 31.75 -2.78 3.22
CA CYS A 210 32.72 -1.98 3.96
C CYS A 210 32.69 -0.58 3.36
N GLY A 211 31.80 0.27 3.87
CA GLY A 211 32.01 1.71 3.79
C GLY A 211 33.38 2.04 4.37
N GLY A 212 34.24 2.70 3.60
CA GLY A 212 35.56 3.14 4.04
C GLY A 212 35.45 3.86 5.38
N ARG A 213 36.16 3.33 6.40
CA ARG A 213 36.13 3.63 7.85
C ARG A 213 35.34 2.65 8.72
N GLY A 214 35.79 1.39 8.78
CA GLY A 214 35.83 0.56 10.01
C GLY A 214 34.54 0.31 10.82
N ARG A 215 33.37 0.81 10.41
CA ARG A 215 32.09 0.52 11.05
C ARG A 215 31.46 -0.66 10.34
N LYS A 216 31.27 -1.75 11.09
CA LYS A 216 30.34 -2.81 10.69
C LYS A 216 28.95 -2.17 10.70
N PHE A 217 28.34 -2.01 9.52
CA PHE A 217 26.90 -1.75 9.44
C PHE A 217 26.21 -3.08 9.69
N ASP A 218 25.89 -3.36 10.95
CA ASP A 218 24.79 -4.26 11.26
C ASP A 218 23.52 -3.44 11.01
N ALA A 219 23.05 -3.42 9.77
CA ALA A 219 21.74 -2.86 9.42
C ALA A 219 20.76 -4.05 9.35
N PRO A 220 20.20 -4.51 10.48
CA PRO A 220 19.13 -5.49 10.43
C PRO A 220 17.94 -4.90 9.65
N SER A 221 17.08 -5.75 9.10
CA SER A 221 15.78 -5.32 8.57
C SER A 221 15.13 -4.31 9.50
N ALA A 222 14.70 -3.17 8.95
CA ALA A 222 13.91 -2.21 9.71
C ALA A 222 12.65 -2.92 10.22
N LEU A 223 12.28 -2.72 11.47
CA LEU A 223 11.01 -3.20 11.98
C LEU A 223 9.88 -2.42 11.29
N VAL A 224 9.02 -3.12 10.55
CA VAL A 224 7.79 -2.54 10.00
C VAL A 224 6.71 -2.60 11.08
N VAL A 225 6.19 -1.44 11.44
CA VAL A 225 5.12 -1.28 12.42
C VAL A 225 3.83 -0.92 11.68
N ASP A 226 2.75 -1.63 11.98
CA ASP A 226 1.42 -1.28 11.51
C ASP A 226 0.94 0.00 12.22
N GLY A 227 0.61 1.05 11.45
CA GLY A 227 -0.01 2.28 11.95
C GLY A 227 -1.52 2.19 12.12
N GLY A 228 -2.11 1.08 11.69
CA GLY A 228 -3.56 0.87 11.60
C GLY A 228 -4.17 1.65 10.45
N THR A 229 -5.41 1.31 10.07
CA THR A 229 -6.13 2.07 9.04
C THR A 229 -6.29 3.52 9.49
N ALA A 230 -5.91 4.46 8.62
CA ALA A 230 -6.03 5.91 8.83
C ALA A 230 -5.47 6.42 10.17
N GLY A 231 -4.34 5.85 10.64
CA GLY A 231 -3.66 6.31 11.85
C GLY A 231 -4.33 5.91 13.17
N SER A 232 -5.14 4.85 13.16
CA SER A 232 -5.85 4.41 14.37
C SER A 232 -4.94 4.03 15.54
N TYR A 233 -3.65 3.74 15.31
CA TYR A 233 -2.67 3.42 16.36
C TYR A 233 -1.74 4.57 16.77
N ASP A 234 -1.90 5.75 16.16
CA ASP A 234 -1.05 6.94 16.37
C ASP A 234 -0.82 7.27 17.84
N ARG A 235 -1.90 7.18 18.64
CA ARG A 235 -1.84 7.56 20.06
C ARG A 235 -0.90 6.67 20.86
N ALA A 236 -0.73 5.42 20.46
CA ALA A 236 0.21 4.48 21.06
C ALA A 236 1.63 4.68 20.49
N LEU A 237 1.75 4.88 19.19
CA LEU A 237 3.04 4.99 18.50
C LEU A 237 3.79 6.28 18.87
N PHE A 238 3.10 7.42 18.90
CA PHE A 238 3.76 8.73 19.06
C PHE A 238 3.94 9.18 20.52
N ARG A 239 3.33 8.47 21.48
CA ARG A 239 3.63 8.65 22.91
C ARG A 239 4.82 7.81 23.38
N GLY A 240 5.35 6.94 22.53
CA GLY A 240 6.44 5.99 22.87
C GLY A 240 7.84 6.60 22.98
N GLY A 241 8.00 7.90 22.74
CA GLY A 241 9.28 8.63 22.92
C GLY A 241 10.38 8.29 21.90
N ARG A 242 10.09 7.48 20.87
CA ARG A 242 11.01 7.18 19.76
C ARG A 242 10.47 7.83 18.48
N ALA A 243 11.35 8.48 17.72
CA ALA A 243 11.02 9.01 16.40
C ALA A 243 11.12 7.87 15.36
N LEU A 244 9.98 7.47 14.82
CA LEU A 244 9.89 6.49 13.74
C LEU A 244 9.50 7.21 12.44
N PRO A 245 10.22 6.99 11.32
CA PRO A 245 9.76 7.43 10.01
C PRO A 245 8.41 6.77 9.68
N CYS A 246 7.58 7.49 8.94
CA CYS A 246 6.23 7.06 8.61
C CYS A 246 6.00 7.10 7.09
N GLU A 247 5.41 6.04 6.56
CA GLU A 247 4.93 5.92 5.18
C GLU A 247 3.41 5.96 5.19
N LEU A 248 2.85 7.00 4.56
CA LEU A 248 1.41 7.16 4.41
C LEU A 248 1.01 6.80 2.99
N ILE A 249 0.01 5.93 2.84
CA ILE A 249 -0.44 5.47 1.52
C ILE A 249 -1.90 5.84 1.36
N VAL A 250 -2.21 6.69 0.38
CA VAL A 250 -3.57 7.18 0.13
C VAL A 250 -3.91 7.07 -1.37
N PRO A 251 -4.99 6.38 -1.75
CA PRO A 251 -5.51 6.44 -3.11
C PRO A 251 -6.21 7.78 -3.33
N MET A 252 -5.91 8.45 -4.44
CA MET A 252 -6.57 9.72 -4.77
C MET A 252 -8.03 9.52 -5.16
N ASP A 253 -8.38 8.37 -5.72
CA ASP A 253 -9.76 8.03 -6.09
C ASP A 253 -10.47 7.22 -5.02
N ALA A 254 -11.72 7.59 -4.76
CA ALA A 254 -12.59 6.91 -3.81
C ALA A 254 -12.92 5.47 -4.25
N GLN A 255 -12.63 4.50 -3.39
CA GLN A 255 -12.91 3.07 -3.58
C GLN A 255 -14.34 2.71 -3.13
N GLY A 256 -14.86 1.56 -3.59
CA GLY A 256 -16.20 1.07 -3.23
C GLY A 256 -17.34 1.74 -4.02
N GLY A 257 -17.67 1.20 -5.20
CA GLY A 257 -18.88 1.58 -5.95
C GLY A 257 -19.98 0.55 -5.74
N GLY A 258 -21.23 0.99 -5.62
CA GLY A 258 -22.41 0.10 -5.49
C GLY A 258 -23.42 0.46 -4.41
N LEU A 259 -23.30 1.62 -3.74
CA LEU A 259 -24.42 2.16 -2.97
C LEU A 259 -25.30 2.92 -3.96
N ASP A 260 -26.39 2.29 -4.39
CA ASP A 260 -27.32 2.83 -5.38
C ASP A 260 -27.94 4.16 -4.90
N GLY A 261 -27.58 5.29 -5.54
CA GLY A 261 -28.25 6.58 -5.35
C GLY A 261 -27.35 7.79 -5.60
N GLY A 262 -27.87 8.82 -6.29
CA GLY A 262 -27.12 10.05 -6.59
C GLY A 262 -26.65 10.83 -5.35
N ASP A 263 -27.49 10.91 -4.30
CA ASP A 263 -27.11 11.57 -3.03
C ASP A 263 -26.03 10.80 -2.25
N SER A 264 -25.94 9.47 -2.43
CA SER A 264 -24.92 8.66 -1.76
C SER A 264 -23.54 8.78 -2.39
N ASP A 265 -23.45 9.20 -3.66
CA ASP A 265 -22.16 9.39 -4.33
C ASP A 265 -21.45 10.68 -3.87
N ASP A 266 -22.19 11.78 -3.70
CA ASP A 266 -21.62 13.04 -3.19
C ASP A 266 -21.14 12.88 -1.74
N ALA A 267 -21.94 12.23 -0.89
CA ALA A 267 -21.53 11.94 0.49
C ALA A 267 -20.30 11.02 0.55
N ARG A 268 -20.21 10.04 -0.36
CA ARG A 268 -19.05 9.14 -0.47
C ARG A 268 -17.79 9.87 -0.92
N LEU A 269 -17.90 10.74 -1.93
CA LEU A 269 -16.78 11.56 -2.39
C LEU A 269 -16.33 12.52 -1.29
N ALA A 270 -17.25 13.19 -0.61
CA ALA A 270 -16.93 14.05 0.53
C ALA A 270 -16.24 13.29 1.69
N ALA A 271 -16.66 12.06 1.96
CA ALA A 271 -16.00 11.21 2.95
C ALA A 271 -14.57 10.81 2.52
N HIS A 272 -14.35 10.54 1.23
CA HIS A 272 -13.02 10.25 0.69
C HIS A 272 -12.13 11.49 0.70
N ASP A 273 -12.64 12.65 0.33
CA ASP A 273 -11.90 13.92 0.42
C ASP A 273 -11.46 14.20 1.86
N ALA A 274 -12.35 13.96 2.83
CA ALA A 274 -12.00 14.08 4.25
C ALA A 274 -10.89 13.10 4.67
N LEU A 275 -10.90 11.87 4.15
CA LEU A 275 -9.84 10.88 4.39
C LEU A 275 -8.50 11.33 3.82
N VAL A 276 -8.50 11.87 2.59
CA VAL A 276 -7.30 12.44 1.94
C VAL A 276 -6.77 13.64 2.72
N CYS A 277 -7.64 14.58 3.11
CA CYS A 277 -7.27 15.71 3.96
C CYS A 277 -6.67 15.24 5.29
N SER A 278 -7.22 14.19 5.90
CA SER A 278 -6.68 13.62 7.13
C SER A 278 -5.27 13.05 6.95
N ALA A 279 -4.97 12.42 5.80
CA ALA A 279 -3.63 11.90 5.50
C ALA A 279 -2.59 13.04 5.44
N PHE A 280 -2.91 14.14 4.78
CA PHE A 280 -2.03 15.31 4.71
C PHE A 280 -1.85 15.99 6.08
N ALA A 281 -2.95 16.22 6.80
CA ALA A 281 -2.90 16.81 8.14
C ALA A 281 -2.08 15.94 9.11
N HIS A 282 -2.15 14.62 8.96
CA HIS A 282 -1.36 13.67 9.73
C HIS A 282 0.14 13.77 9.40
N ALA A 283 0.51 13.87 8.12
CA ALA A 283 1.89 14.10 7.71
C ALA A 283 2.47 15.40 8.32
N ASP A 284 1.71 16.50 8.26
CA ASP A 284 2.12 17.79 8.83
C ASP A 284 2.28 17.70 10.35
N THR A 285 1.34 17.04 11.02
CA THR A 285 1.38 16.86 12.48
C THR A 285 2.62 16.06 12.90
N MET A 286 3.02 15.06 12.12
CA MET A 286 4.25 14.29 12.37
C MET A 286 5.51 15.11 12.16
N ALA A 287 5.55 15.92 11.10
CA ALA A 287 6.74 16.68 10.74
C ALA A 287 6.97 17.89 11.68
N PHE A 288 5.90 18.60 12.04
CA PHE A 288 5.99 19.89 12.75
C PHE A 288 5.52 19.82 14.21
N GLY A 289 4.93 18.69 14.62
CA GLY A 289 4.28 18.54 15.91
C GLY A 289 2.94 19.30 15.97
N GLY A 290 2.18 19.07 17.05
CA GLY A 290 0.92 19.79 17.30
C GLY A 290 1.09 21.25 17.74
N GLY A 291 2.23 21.88 17.39
CA GLY A 291 2.56 23.25 17.76
C GLY A 291 1.60 24.23 17.08
N GLY A 292 0.70 24.79 17.90
CA GLY A 292 -0.37 25.71 17.54
C GLY A 292 -0.16 26.50 16.25
N TRP A 293 -0.95 26.15 15.24
CA TRP A 293 -1.59 27.20 14.45
C TRP A 293 -2.18 28.17 15.47
N ARG A 294 -1.64 29.39 15.55
CA ARG A 294 -2.24 30.49 16.30
C ARG A 294 -3.58 30.78 15.62
N ASP A 295 -4.59 30.03 16.02
CA ASP A 295 -5.98 30.36 15.80
C ASP A 295 -6.21 31.60 16.65
N GLU A 296 -6.34 32.76 16.00
CA GLU A 296 -7.06 33.87 16.60
C GLU A 296 -8.52 33.41 16.80
N GLY A 297 -8.75 32.75 17.93
CA GLY A 297 -10.06 32.47 18.48
C GLY A 297 -10.84 31.31 17.86
N SER A 298 -10.38 30.06 17.99
CA SER A 298 -11.32 28.95 18.17
C SER A 298 -10.69 27.75 18.89
N THR A 299 -11.23 27.42 20.05
CA THR A 299 -10.87 26.20 20.79
C THR A 299 -11.51 24.98 20.13
N ILE A 300 -10.71 24.11 19.50
CA ILE A 300 -11.18 22.79 19.05
C ILE A 300 -10.90 21.77 20.16
N SER A 301 -11.92 21.53 20.99
CA SER A 301 -12.03 20.31 21.79
C SER A 301 -12.38 19.14 20.87
N GLY A 302 -11.71 18.00 21.06
CA GLY A 302 -11.98 16.79 20.31
C GLY A 302 -13.44 16.34 20.41
N SER A 303 -14.13 16.40 19.29
CA SER A 303 -15.26 15.54 18.94
C SER A 303 -15.54 15.69 17.44
N SER A 304 -15.57 14.57 16.73
CA SER A 304 -16.37 14.34 15.51
C SER A 304 -16.97 15.59 14.85
N ASN A 305 -16.27 16.17 13.87
CA ASN A 305 -16.88 17.05 12.87
C ASN A 305 -16.03 17.00 11.59
N VAL A 306 -16.20 15.91 10.85
CA VAL A 306 -15.93 15.88 9.41
C VAL A 306 -17.10 16.61 8.77
N GLY A 307 -16.83 17.73 8.08
CA GLY A 307 -17.83 18.46 7.31
C GLY A 307 -17.90 19.93 7.65
N ARG A 308 -16.91 20.71 7.18
CA ARG A 308 -17.12 22.11 6.78
C ARG A 308 -16.00 22.51 5.82
N SER A 309 -16.31 22.50 4.53
CA SER A 309 -15.52 23.18 3.52
C SER A 309 -15.49 24.68 3.84
N ARG A 310 -14.31 25.29 3.87
CA ARG A 310 -14.17 26.75 3.77
C ARG A 310 -13.75 27.07 2.35
N SER A 311 -14.60 27.80 1.64
CA SER A 311 -14.33 28.36 0.33
C SER A 311 -13.19 29.37 0.41
N PHE A 312 -12.21 29.25 -0.49
CA PHE A 312 -11.20 30.27 -0.73
C PHE A 312 -11.86 31.51 -1.34
N GLY A 313 -12.08 32.53 -0.52
CA GLY A 313 -12.42 33.87 -0.97
C GLY A 313 -11.14 34.67 -1.18
N LEU A 314 -10.71 34.81 -2.43
CA LEU A 314 -9.81 35.88 -2.82
C LEU A 314 -10.67 37.14 -2.97
N SER A 315 -10.41 38.17 -2.15
CA SER A 315 -10.87 39.53 -2.47
C SER A 315 -9.83 40.55 -2.03
N PRO A 316 -9.53 41.57 -2.88
CA PRO A 316 -8.44 42.52 -2.69
C PRO A 316 -8.92 43.85 -2.10
N THR A 317 -8.15 44.42 -1.18
CA THR A 317 -8.16 45.85 -0.79
C THR A 317 -6.83 46.07 -0.03
N ARG A 318 -5.85 46.85 -0.49
CA ARG A 318 -5.84 48.31 -0.75
C ARG A 318 -6.02 49.09 0.55
N ASP A 319 -4.90 49.41 1.19
CA ASP A 319 -4.76 50.51 2.16
C ASP A 319 -3.60 51.37 1.66
N ASP A 320 -3.98 52.55 1.16
CA ASP A 320 -3.13 53.73 0.97
C ASP A 320 -3.07 54.49 2.32
N ASP A 321 -2.12 55.43 2.41
CA ASP A 321 -1.86 56.46 3.46
C ASP A 321 -0.88 56.03 4.60
N GLU A 322 0.22 56.73 4.92
CA GLU A 322 0.60 58.15 4.72
C GLU A 322 2.11 58.40 5.06
N PHE A 323 2.68 59.43 4.39
CA PHE A 323 3.81 60.34 4.75
C PHE A 323 5.27 59.80 4.87
N ALA A 324 6.32 60.47 4.37
CA ALA A 324 6.53 61.89 4.07
C ALA A 324 7.64 62.13 3.02
N ASP A 325 7.43 63.12 2.14
CA ASP A 325 8.43 63.74 1.27
C ASP A 325 9.22 64.82 2.03
N GLU A 326 10.52 64.93 1.73
CA GLU A 326 11.37 66.06 2.13
C GLU A 326 11.45 67.07 0.98
N ASP A 327 10.99 68.30 1.25
CA ASP A 327 11.09 69.48 0.38
C ASP A 327 12.53 70.03 0.36
N GLU A 328 13.10 70.23 -0.83
CA GLU A 328 14.28 71.04 -1.08
C GLU A 328 13.88 72.42 -1.65
N HIS A 329 14.56 73.45 -1.16
CA HIS A 329 14.29 74.88 -1.31
C HIS A 329 14.37 75.46 -2.73
N ASP A 330 13.51 76.47 -2.95
CA ASP A 330 13.53 77.47 -4.04
C ASP A 330 14.86 78.21 -4.25
N HIS A 331 15.17 78.52 -5.52
CA HIS A 331 15.54 79.89 -5.96
C HIS A 331 15.42 80.08 -7.50
N GLU A 332 14.58 81.05 -7.87
CA GLU A 332 14.55 82.00 -9.00
C GLU A 332 15.43 81.77 -10.26
N ASP A 333 14.81 81.74 -11.45
CA ASP A 333 14.72 82.85 -12.42
C ASP A 333 14.47 82.38 -13.88
N GLY A 334 13.62 83.11 -14.61
CA GLY A 334 13.86 83.40 -16.04
C GLY A 334 13.18 82.56 -17.14
N ASP A 335 12.01 83.04 -17.55
CA ASP A 335 11.66 83.45 -18.94
C ASP A 335 11.40 82.45 -20.11
N GLU A 336 10.32 82.80 -20.82
CA GLU A 336 9.97 82.60 -22.24
C GLU A 336 9.88 81.19 -22.91
N GLY A 337 8.73 80.97 -23.57
CA GLY A 337 8.69 80.29 -24.87
C GLY A 337 7.59 79.24 -25.07
N GLY A 338 6.62 79.54 -25.96
CA GLY A 338 5.52 78.65 -26.38
C GLY A 338 5.96 77.33 -27.04
N GLY A 339 5.09 76.43 -27.49
CA GLY A 339 3.66 76.45 -27.71
C GLY A 339 3.33 75.30 -28.67
N GLY A 340 2.19 74.64 -28.47
CA GLY A 340 1.59 73.69 -29.42
C GLY A 340 2.36 72.37 -29.60
N MET A 341 1.80 71.30 -30.15
CA MET A 341 0.45 70.90 -30.54
C MET A 341 0.65 69.48 -31.08
N GLU A 342 -0.29 68.57 -30.80
CA GLU A 342 -0.62 67.35 -31.57
C GLU A 342 0.50 66.28 -31.75
N GLY A 343 0.26 64.99 -31.51
CA GLY A 343 -0.85 64.16 -31.96
C GLY A 343 -0.27 63.12 -32.94
N GLY A 344 -0.35 61.85 -32.58
CA GLY A 344 0.12 60.71 -33.38
C GLY A 344 0.51 59.51 -32.54
#